data_AF-A0A168LNJ5-F1
#
_entry.id   AF-A0A168LNJ5-F1
#
_cell.length_a   1.000
_cell.length_b   1.000
_cell.length_c   1.000
_cell.angle_alpha   90.00
_cell.angle_beta   90.00
_cell.angle_gamma   90.00
#
_symmetry.space_group_name_H-M   'P 1'
#
loop_
_entity.id
_entity.type
_entity.pdbx_description
1 polymer ?
#
loop_
_entity_poly.entity_id
_entity_poly.type
_entity_poly.pdbx_seq_one_letter_code
_entity_poly.pdbx_strand_id
1 'polypeptide(L)'
;MKMQWSLIAGLLFALLTAVFAVINVNPVEVNFYFSVISLPLILLIIGCTLIGGIIVGSYGIYRQYKLQREIKRLGSELNHVIQATGYSPSPNNISDTLEDPKEDASLVNSTK
;
A
#
# COMPACT_ATOMS: atom_id res chain seq x y z
N MET A 1 -18.43 8.69 17.97
CA MET A 1 -19.49 8.16 17.07
C MET A 1 -18.96 7.17 16.01
N LYS A 2 -17.88 7.46 15.25
CA LYS A 2 -17.42 6.61 14.12
C LYS A 2 -17.09 5.15 14.49
N MET A 3 -16.47 4.89 15.63
CA MET A 3 -16.19 3.50 16.06
C MET A 3 -17.45 2.69 16.37
N GLN A 4 -18.48 3.30 16.98
CA GLN A 4 -19.74 2.60 17.27
C GLN A 4 -20.47 2.22 15.96
N TRP A 5 -20.46 3.11 14.98
CA TRP A 5 -20.97 2.82 13.64
C TRP A 5 -20.15 1.74 12.91
N SER A 6 -18.84 1.71 13.10
CA SER A 6 -18.01 0.63 12.56
C SER A 6 -18.32 -0.71 13.22
N LEU A 7 -18.59 -0.72 14.54
CA LEU A 7 -18.95 -1.94 15.26
C LEU A 7 -20.33 -2.46 14.81
N ILE A 8 -21.33 -1.59 14.66
CA ILE A 8 -22.66 -2.00 14.21
C ILE A 8 -22.62 -2.53 12.77
N ALA A 9 -21.86 -1.87 11.89
CA ALA A 9 -21.66 -2.33 10.51
C ALA A 9 -20.92 -3.66 10.46
N GLY A 10 -19.88 -3.83 11.29
CA GLY A 10 -19.15 -5.09 11.41
C GLY A 10 -20.03 -6.23 11.91
N LEU A 11 -20.89 -5.99 12.90
CA LEU A 11 -21.84 -6.97 13.41
C LEU A 11 -22.87 -7.37 12.34
N LEU A 12 -23.42 -6.40 11.61
CA LEU A 12 -24.35 -6.66 10.51
C LEU A 12 -23.69 -7.49 9.40
N PHE A 13 -22.44 -7.18 9.07
CA PHE A 13 -21.65 -7.93 8.09
C PHE A 13 -21.34 -9.35 8.56
N ALA A 14 -21.00 -9.54 9.84
CA ALA A 14 -20.77 -10.85 10.43
C ALA A 14 -22.05 -11.70 10.40
N LEU A 15 -23.21 -11.11 10.73
CA LEU A 15 -24.51 -11.77 10.63
C LEU A 15 -24.80 -12.21 9.19
N LEU A 16 -24.59 -11.33 8.21
CA LEU A 16 -24.79 -11.63 6.80
C LEU A 16 -23.87 -12.79 6.34
N THR A 17 -22.60 -12.74 6.73
CA THR A 17 -21.61 -13.79 6.43
C THR A 17 -22.02 -15.13 7.06
N ALA A 18 -22.54 -15.13 8.29
CA ALA A 18 -23.02 -16.34 8.96
C ALA A 18 -24.22 -16.96 8.24
N VAL A 19 -25.19 -16.14 7.79
CA VAL A 19 -26.32 -16.61 6.99
C VAL A 19 -25.84 -17.24 5.67
N PHE A 20 -24.91 -16.58 4.98
CA PHE A 20 -24.31 -17.14 3.76
C PHE A 20 -23.59 -18.46 4.02
N ALA A 21 -22.89 -18.59 5.14
CA ALA A 21 -22.18 -19.81 5.50
C ALA A 21 -23.14 -20.99 5.72
N VAL A 22 -24.29 -20.75 6.36
CA VAL A 22 -25.31 -21.79 6.59
C VAL A 22 -25.97 -22.21 5.27
N ILE A 23 -26.34 -21.25 4.41
CA ILE A 23 -27.03 -21.56 3.14
C ILE A 23 -26.08 -22.25 2.14
N ASN A 24 -24.78 -21.93 2.19
CA ASN A 24 -23.78 -22.42 1.22
C ASN A 24 -22.82 -23.44 1.84
N VAL A 25 -23.29 -24.23 2.81
CA VAL A 25 -22.57 -25.40 3.34
C VAL A 25 -22.60 -26.59 2.36
N ASN A 26 -22.57 -26.30 1.06
CA ASN A 26 -22.52 -27.32 0.02
C ASN A 26 -21.10 -27.92 -0.01
N PRO A 27 -20.96 -29.25 0.06
CA PRO A 27 -19.65 -29.88 -0.02
C PRO A 27 -19.08 -29.73 -1.43
N VAL A 28 -17.81 -29.35 -1.50
CA VAL A 28 -17.03 -29.26 -2.74
C VAL A 28 -15.82 -30.17 -2.59
N GLU A 29 -15.61 -31.01 -3.59
CA GLU A 29 -14.44 -31.88 -3.66
C GLU A 29 -13.23 -31.07 -4.14
N VAL A 30 -12.17 -31.09 -3.34
CA VAL A 30 -10.89 -30.47 -3.69
C VAL A 30 -9.85 -31.55 -3.84
N ASN A 31 -9.24 -31.63 -5.01
CA ASN A 31 -8.14 -32.54 -5.30
C ASN A 31 -6.81 -31.86 -4.94
N PHE A 32 -6.19 -32.29 -3.84
CA PHE A 32 -4.89 -31.79 -3.38
C PHE A 32 -3.71 -32.56 -3.99
N TYR A 33 -3.89 -33.16 -5.16
CA TYR A 33 -2.93 -34.01 -5.88
C TYR A 33 -2.62 -35.36 -5.20
N PHE A 34 -2.55 -35.38 -3.86
CA PHE A 34 -2.29 -36.59 -3.06
C PHE A 34 -3.54 -37.19 -2.41
N SER A 35 -4.63 -36.40 -2.29
CA SER A 35 -5.89 -36.84 -1.72
C SER A 35 -7.04 -35.92 -2.15
N VAL A 36 -8.25 -36.48 -2.22
CA VAL A 36 -9.48 -35.72 -2.50
C VAL A 36 -10.26 -35.58 -1.20
N ILE A 37 -10.54 -34.35 -0.80
CA ILE A 37 -11.25 -34.05 0.44
C ILE A 37 -12.50 -33.21 0.09
N SER A 38 -13.64 -33.59 0.67
CA SER A 38 -14.87 -32.80 0.59
C SER A 38 -14.90 -31.75 1.71
N LEU A 39 -14.82 -30.48 1.36
CA LEU A 39 -14.93 -29.36 2.30
C LEU A 39 -16.13 -28.48 1.92
N PRO A 40 -16.80 -27.82 2.88
CA PRO A 40 -17.83 -26.84 2.56
C PRO A 40 -17.27 -25.70 1.71
N LEU A 41 -18.02 -25.27 0.68
CA LEU A 41 -17.62 -24.22 -0.26
C LEU A 41 -17.20 -22.93 0.45
N ILE A 42 -17.95 -22.50 1.47
CA ILE A 42 -17.64 -21.28 2.22
C ILE A 42 -16.30 -21.39 2.98
N LEU A 43 -15.97 -22.57 3.52
CA LEU A 43 -14.73 -22.78 4.26
C LEU A 43 -13.53 -22.66 3.31
N LEU A 44 -13.67 -23.16 2.08
CA LEU A 44 -12.67 -23.01 1.04
C LEU A 44 -12.46 -21.53 0.67
N ILE A 45 -13.54 -20.78 0.43
CA ILE A 45 -13.47 -19.35 0.08
C ILE A 45 -12.83 -18.54 1.21
N ILE A 46 -13.27 -18.73 2.45
CA ILE A 46 -12.73 -18.02 3.62
C ILE A 46 -11.25 -18.35 3.78
N GLY A 47 -10.86 -19.63 3.65
CA GLY A 47 -9.46 -20.05 3.75
C GLY A 47 -8.59 -19.41 2.67
N CYS A 48 -9.00 -19.49 1.41
CA CYS A 48 -8.26 -18.87 0.30
C CYS A 48 -8.18 -17.35 0.43
N THR A 49 -9.28 -16.70 0.81
CA THR A 49 -9.34 -15.25 0.98
C THR A 49 -8.47 -14.80 2.16
N LEU A 50 -8.47 -15.54 3.26
CA LEU A 50 -7.62 -15.27 4.41
C LEU A 50 -6.14 -15.36 4.03
N ILE A 51 -5.74 -16.43 3.34
CA ILE A 51 -4.35 -16.61 2.87
C ILE A 51 -3.97 -15.47 1.91
N GLY A 52 -4.83 -15.16 0.92
CA GLY A 52 -4.61 -14.04 0.00
C GLY A 52 -4.48 -12.70 0.73
N GLY A 53 -5.33 -12.46 1.73
CA GLY A 53 -5.30 -11.28 2.59
C GLY A 53 -4.01 -11.17 3.40
N ILE A 54 -3.51 -12.28 3.95
CA ILE A 54 -2.22 -12.31 4.64
C ILE A 54 -1.09 -11.95 3.68
N ILE A 55 -1.08 -12.50 2.46
CA ILE A 55 -0.05 -12.22 1.45
C ILE A 55 -0.07 -10.74 1.07
N VAL A 56 -1.23 -10.20 0.70
CA VAL A 56 -1.39 -8.80 0.29
C VAL A 56 -1.10 -7.85 1.46
N GLY A 57 -1.60 -8.17 2.65
CA GLY A 57 -1.34 -7.39 3.87
C GLY A 57 0.13 -7.34 4.20
N SER A 58 0.82 -8.49 4.15
CA SER A 58 2.27 -8.58 4.38
C SER A 58 3.05 -7.75 3.36
N TYR A 59 2.69 -7.83 2.07
CA TYR A 59 3.30 -7.02 1.02
C TYR A 59 3.06 -5.52 1.24
N GLY A 60 1.85 -5.13 1.64
CA GLY A 60 1.49 -3.75 1.98
C GLY A 60 2.34 -3.20 3.13
N ILE A 61 2.49 -3.96 4.21
CA ILE A 61 3.33 -3.60 5.36
C ILE A 61 4.80 -3.46 4.93
N TYR A 62 5.33 -4.41 4.17
CA TYR A 62 6.70 -4.35 3.66
C TYR A 62 6.96 -3.11 2.80
N ARG A 63 6.06 -2.83 1.85
CA ARG A 63 6.14 -1.63 1.00
C ARG A 63 6.10 -0.36 1.84
N GLN A 64 5.17 -0.29 2.80
CA GLN A 64 5.04 0.87 3.68
C GLN A 64 6.31 1.10 4.51
N TYR A 65 6.91 0.03 5.03
CA TYR A 65 8.17 0.11 5.75
C TYR A 65 9.32 0.66 4.87
N LYS A 66 9.44 0.16 3.64
CA LYS A 66 10.44 0.65 2.68
C LYS A 66 10.27 2.15 2.39
N LEU A 67 9.03 2.57 2.12
CA LEU A 67 8.69 3.98 1.86
C LEU A 67 9.04 4.87 3.06
N GLN A 68 8.72 4.43 4.28
CA GLN A 68 9.09 5.19 5.48
C GLN A 68 10.61 5.32 5.66
N ARG A 69 11.37 4.27 5.33
CA ARG A 69 12.85 4.34 5.37
C ARG A 69 13.39 5.32 4.34
N GLU A 70 12.82 5.34 3.15
CA GLU A 70 13.19 6.28 2.09
C GLU A 70 12.86 7.72 2.49
N ILE A 71 11.67 7.98 3.04
CA ILE A 71 11.30 9.29 3.59
C ILE A 71 12.31 9.75 4.65
N LYS A 72 12.71 8.86 5.56
CA LYS A 72 13.73 9.19 6.58
C LYS A 72 15.09 9.49 5.97
N ARG A 73 15.52 8.72 4.96
CA ARG A 73 16.79 8.93 4.26
C ARG A 73 16.81 10.29 3.53
N LEU A 74 15.79 10.55 2.71
CA LEU A 74 15.65 11.82 2.00
C LEU A 74 15.57 12.99 2.98
N GLY A 75 14.85 12.83 4.09
CA GLY A 75 14.81 13.83 5.16
C GLY A 75 16.18 14.11 5.78
N SER A 76 17.01 13.08 5.99
CA SER A 76 18.37 13.27 6.51
C SER A 76 19.31 13.94 5.50
N GLU A 77 19.22 13.58 4.21
CA GLU A 77 19.99 14.20 3.14
C GLU A 77 19.62 15.69 2.99
N LEU A 78 18.32 16.01 3.01
CA LEU A 78 17.84 17.38 2.95
C LEU A 78 18.37 18.20 4.14
N ASN A 79 18.32 17.66 5.36
CA ASN A 79 18.84 18.34 6.55
C ASN A 79 20.35 18.60 6.46
N HIS A 80 21.12 17.69 5.86
CA HIS A 80 22.55 17.89 5.66
C HIS A 80 22.83 19.01 4.65
N VAL A 81 22.08 19.06 3.54
CA VAL A 81 22.20 20.15 2.55
C VAL A 81 21.84 21.50 3.17
N ILE A 82 20.72 21.58 3.91
CA ILE A 82 20.29 22.81 4.62
C ILE A 82 21.39 23.32 5.55
N GLN A 83 22.05 22.43 6.31
CA GLN A 83 23.14 22.81 7.22
C GLN A 83 24.39 23.29 6.47
N ALA A 84 24.70 22.70 5.31
CA ALA A 84 25.88 23.04 4.53
C ALA A 84 25.72 24.34 3.72
N THR A 85 24.52 24.65 3.21
CA THR A 85 24.28 25.81 2.33
C THR A 85 23.46 26.93 2.99
N GLY A 86 22.90 26.71 4.18
CA GLY A 86 22.00 27.67 4.83
C GLY A 86 20.66 27.86 4.12
N TYR A 87 20.37 27.04 3.10
CA TYR A 87 19.14 27.10 2.31
C TYR A 87 17.95 26.64 3.16
N SER A 88 16.90 27.46 3.25
CA SER A 88 15.63 27.10 3.91
C SER A 88 14.56 26.85 2.83
N PRO A 89 14.05 25.61 2.69
CA PRO A 89 13.00 25.33 1.72
C PRO A 89 11.70 25.96 2.21
N SER A 90 11.31 27.08 1.60
CA SER A 90 9.99 27.69 1.79
C SER A 90 8.98 27.00 0.85
N PRO A 91 7.73 26.75 1.25
CA PRO A 91 6.76 25.93 0.49
C PRO A 91 6.41 26.46 -0.92
N ASN A 92 6.81 27.68 -1.25
CA ASN A 92 6.40 28.38 -2.48
C ASN A 92 7.34 28.20 -3.69
N ASN A 93 8.51 27.56 -3.55
CA ASN A 93 9.51 27.50 -4.63
C ASN A 93 9.53 26.16 -5.42
N ILE A 94 8.54 25.28 -5.22
CA ILE A 94 8.46 23.99 -5.94
C ILE A 94 8.16 24.21 -7.44
N SER A 95 7.62 25.38 -7.82
CA SER A 95 7.36 25.75 -9.21
C SER A 95 8.63 26.05 -10.02
N ASP A 96 9.74 26.41 -9.39
CA ASP A 96 10.86 27.07 -10.10
C ASP A 96 11.98 26.09 -10.46
N THR A 97 11.97 24.85 -9.98
CA THR A 97 13.03 23.86 -10.23
C THR A 97 12.71 22.86 -11.35
N LEU A 98 11.58 23.04 -12.05
CA LEU A 98 11.21 22.25 -13.23
C LEU A 98 11.53 22.94 -14.55
N GLU A 99 12.26 24.06 -14.53
CA GLU A 99 12.81 24.62 -15.78
C GLU A 99 13.95 23.72 -16.28
N ASP A 100 13.66 23.15 -17.45
CA ASP A 100 14.47 22.31 -18.33
C ASP A 100 15.97 22.71 -18.30
N PRO A 101 16.92 21.79 -18.06
CA PRO A 101 18.37 22.05 -18.12
C PRO A 101 18.92 22.51 -19.49
N LYS A 102 18.09 23.01 -20.41
CA LYS A 102 18.49 23.29 -21.79
C LYS A 102 18.94 24.72 -22.06
N GLU A 103 18.86 25.65 -21.11
CA GLU A 103 19.18 27.06 -21.40
C GLU A 103 20.64 27.48 -21.16
N ASP A 104 21.45 26.75 -20.39
CA ASP A 104 22.83 27.18 -20.07
C ASP A 104 23.86 26.90 -21.18
N ALA A 105 23.52 26.06 -22.16
CA ALA A 105 24.43 25.68 -23.25
C ALA A 105 24.58 26.75 -24.35
N SER A 106 23.82 27.86 -24.27
CA SER A 106 23.77 28.89 -25.32
C SER A 106 24.75 30.06 -25.11
N LEU A 107 25.37 30.19 -23.93
CA LEU A 107 26.22 31.36 -23.61
C LEU A 107 27.73 31.15 -23.90
N VAL A 108 28.16 30.01 -24.42
CA VAL A 108 29.60 29.71 -24.65
C VAL A 108 30.09 30.09 -26.06
N ASN A 109 29.22 30.48 -27.00
CA ASN A 109 29.62 30.67 -28.41
C ASN A 109 29.62 32.12 -28.94
N SER A 110 29.67 33.13 -28.07
CA SER A 110 29.84 34.53 -28.51
C SER A 110 31.17 35.12 -28.03
N THR A 111 32.27 34.43 -28.33
CA THR A 111 33.62 35.01 -28.27
C THR A 111 34.51 34.36 -29.32
N LYS A 112 34.20 34.59 -30.60
CA LYS A 112 35.18 34.56 -31.68
C LYS A 112 34.75 35.45 -32.84
#